data_AF-A0A1M6HYQ7-F1
#
_entry.id   AF-A0A1M6HYQ7-F1
#
_cell.length_a   1.000
_cell.length_b   1.000
_cell.length_c   1.000
_cell.angle_alpha   90.00
_cell.angle_beta   90.00
_cell.angle_gamma   90.00
#
_symmetry.space_group_name_H-M   'P 1'
#
loop_
_entity.id
_entity.type
_entity.pdbx_description
1 polymer ?
#
loop_
_entity_poly.entity_id
_entity_poly.type
_entity_poly.pdbx_seq_one_letter_code
_entity_poly.pdbx_strand_id
1 'polypeptide(L)'
;MPHDQIKLTLGVLAAVFGRAAVGLWIFASYQRVAPETKSRFASEDVMIGIVDQNGRAIDVIATAARQTYWNGWAALTAAAAAVCQLPIAFL
;
A
#
# COMPACT_ATOMS: atom_id res chain seq x y z
N MET A 1 0.99 -26.55 -22.30
CA MET A 1 -0.35 -25.95 -22.05
C MET A 1 -0.76 -25.14 -23.26
N PRO A 2 -2.03 -25.17 -23.69
CA PRO A 2 -2.54 -24.26 -24.71
C PRO A 2 -2.39 -22.80 -24.27
N HIS A 3 -2.09 -21.90 -25.21
CA HIS A 3 -1.87 -20.46 -24.97
C HIS A 3 -3.01 -19.82 -24.16
N ASP A 4 -4.26 -20.25 -24.38
CA ASP A 4 -5.43 -19.73 -23.67
C ASP A 4 -5.41 -20.01 -22.16
N GLN A 5 -4.90 -21.17 -21.73
CA GLN A 5 -4.77 -21.50 -20.32
C GLN A 5 -3.72 -20.64 -19.62
N ILE A 6 -2.64 -20.28 -20.33
CA ILE A 6 -1.59 -19.40 -19.81
C ILE A 6 -2.14 -17.98 -19.63
N LYS A 7 -2.87 -17.45 -20.63
CA LYS A 7 -3.52 -16.13 -20.54
C LYS A 7 -4.51 -16.06 -19.39
N LEU A 8 -5.37 -17.08 -19.23
CA LEU A 8 -6.32 -17.15 -18.13
C LEU A 8 -5.64 -17.17 -16.77
N THR A 9 -4.60 -17.99 -16.61
CA THR A 9 -3.86 -18.09 -15.34
C THR A 9 -3.19 -16.77 -14.98
N LEU A 10 -2.49 -16.15 -15.93
CA LEU A 10 -1.85 -14.85 -15.74
C LEU A 10 -2.88 -13.74 -15.47
N GLY A 11 -4.04 -13.77 -16.12
CA GLY A 11 -5.14 -12.84 -15.90
C GLY A 11 -5.71 -12.92 -14.49
N VAL A 12 -5.91 -14.14 -13.97
CA VAL A 12 -6.35 -14.36 -12.59
C VAL A 12 -5.31 -13.83 -11.60
N LEU A 13 -4.02 -14.14 -11.81
CA LEU A 13 -2.94 -13.64 -10.95
C LEU A 13 -2.87 -12.12 -10.95
N ALA A 14 -2.93 -11.49 -12.13
CA ALA A 14 -2.95 -10.03 -12.25
C ALA A 14 -4.14 -9.41 -11.50
N ALA A 15 -5.33 -10.00 -11.58
CA ALA A 15 -6.50 -9.51 -10.87
C ALA A 15 -6.35 -9.65 -9.34
N VAL A 16 -5.75 -10.74 -8.85
CA VAL A 16 -5.47 -10.94 -7.43
C VAL A 16 -4.48 -9.90 -6.92
N PHE A 17 -3.36 -9.70 -7.61
CA PHE A 17 -2.37 -8.68 -7.24
C PHE A 17 -2.96 -7.27 -7.32
N GLY A 18 -3.75 -6.95 -8.35
CA GLY A 18 -4.43 -5.67 -8.47
C GLY A 18 -5.37 -5.38 -7.29
N ARG A 19 -6.18 -6.37 -6.88
CA ARG A 19 -7.06 -6.22 -5.70
C ARG A 19 -6.28 -6.08 -4.40
N ALA A 20 -5.20 -6.83 -4.25
CA ALA A 20 -4.33 -6.71 -3.08
C ALA A 20 -3.66 -5.33 -3.00
N ALA A 21 -3.22 -4.77 -4.12
CA ALA A 21 -2.67 -3.41 -4.19
C ALA A 21 -3.69 -2.35 -3.75
N VAL A 22 -4.92 -2.41 -4.27
CA VAL A 22 -6.01 -1.52 -3.87
C VAL A 22 -6.31 -1.65 -2.37
N GLY A 23 -6.39 -2.88 -1.86
CA GLY A 23 -6.59 -3.14 -0.43
C GLY A 23 -5.48 -2.53 0.44
N LEU A 24 -4.22 -2.64 0.01
CA LEU A 24 -3.08 -2.06 0.70
C LEU A 24 -3.09 -0.53 0.70
N TRP A 25 -3.51 0.13 -0.39
CA TRP A 25 -3.66 1.59 -0.41
C TRP A 25 -4.77 2.07 0.52
N ILE A 26 -5.92 1.40 0.51
CA ILE A 26 -7.01 1.70 1.44
C ILE A 26 -6.53 1.49 2.88
N PHE A 27 -5.89 0.36 3.17
CA PHE A 27 -5.35 0.09 4.50
C PHE A 27 -4.32 1.13 4.94
N ALA A 28 -3.40 1.53 4.06
CA ALA A 28 -2.41 2.57 4.32
C ALA A 28 -3.09 3.86 4.76
N SER A 29 -4.18 4.28 4.09
CA SER A 29 -4.88 5.53 4.43
C SER A 29 -5.39 5.60 5.87
N TYR A 30 -5.67 4.45 6.50
CA TYR A 30 -6.14 4.36 7.89
C TYR A 30 -5.01 4.24 8.93
N GLN A 31 -3.74 4.14 8.52
CA GLN A 31 -2.60 3.97 9.43
C GLN A 31 -2.17 5.29 10.08
N ARG A 32 -2.96 5.79 11.00
CA ARG A 32 -2.66 6.99 11.81
C ARG A 32 -1.85 6.62 13.06
N VAL A 33 -0.86 7.43 13.41
CA VAL A 33 0.04 7.19 14.55
C VAL A 33 -0.16 8.27 15.60
N ALA A 34 -0.40 7.84 16.84
CA ALA A 34 -0.53 8.75 17.98
C ALA A 34 0.85 9.31 18.37
N PRO A 35 0.94 10.59 18.76
CA PRO A 35 2.22 11.25 19.04
C PRO A 35 3.00 10.65 20.22
N GLU A 36 2.28 10.03 21.15
CA GLU A 36 2.85 9.43 22.37
C GLU A 36 3.35 8.00 22.16
N THR A 37 3.09 7.39 21.00
CA THR A 37 3.73 6.11 20.66
C THR A 37 5.19 6.35 20.28
N LYS A 38 6.13 5.75 21.01
CA LYS A 38 7.54 5.55 20.60
C LYS A 38 7.58 4.68 19.34
N SER A 39 7.13 5.25 18.25
CA SER A 39 7.16 4.67 16.93
C SER A 39 8.63 4.59 16.50
N ARG A 40 9.01 3.54 15.76
CA ARG A 40 10.30 3.48 15.04
C ARG A 40 10.53 4.66 14.07
N PHE A 41 9.50 5.48 13.88
CA PHE A 41 9.45 6.66 13.02
C PHE A 41 9.31 7.97 13.83
N ALA A 42 9.52 7.93 15.15
CA ALA A 42 9.46 9.13 15.98
C ALA A 42 10.47 10.18 15.47
N SER A 43 9.97 11.36 15.14
CA SER A 43 10.81 12.53 14.89
C SER A 43 11.13 13.16 16.25
N GLU A 44 12.41 13.18 16.64
CA GLU A 44 12.82 13.82 17.89
C GLU A 44 12.77 15.35 17.83
N ASP A 45 12.64 15.94 16.63
CA ASP A 45 12.92 17.37 16.44
C ASP A 45 11.69 18.26 16.14
N VAL A 46 10.57 17.75 15.60
CA VAL A 46 9.38 18.59 15.34
C VAL A 46 8.09 17.78 15.36
N MET A 47 7.29 17.86 16.43
CA MET A 47 5.92 17.34 16.42
C MET A 47 4.98 18.33 15.72
N ILE A 48 4.76 18.15 14.42
CA ILE A 48 3.60 18.74 13.74
C ILE A 48 2.41 17.82 14.03
N GLY A 49 1.62 18.20 15.04
CA GLY A 49 0.43 17.47 15.45
C GLY A 49 -0.84 18.01 14.80
N ILE A 50 -1.67 17.13 14.23
CA ILE A 50 -3.04 17.48 13.77
C ILE A 50 -4.03 16.67 14.61
N VAL A 51 -5.19 17.27 14.91
CA VAL A 51 -6.27 16.59 15.62
C VAL A 51 -7.14 15.83 14.60
N ASP A 52 -7.35 14.54 14.84
CA ASP A 52 -8.25 13.72 14.05
C ASP A 52 -9.72 14.15 14.19
N GLN A 53 -10.60 13.69 13.29
CA GLN A 53 -12.06 13.82 13.36
C GLN A 53 -12.68 13.34 14.69
N ASN A 54 -11.95 12.53 15.46
CA ASN A 54 -12.34 12.02 16.78
C ASN A 54 -11.69 12.78 17.95
N GLY A 55 -11.06 13.93 17.70
CA GLY A 55 -10.39 14.72 18.74
C GLY A 55 -9.03 14.16 19.19
N ARG A 56 -8.49 13.13 18.53
CA ARG A 56 -7.23 12.49 18.91
C ARG A 56 -6.05 13.20 18.25
N ALA A 57 -5.00 13.50 19.01
CA ALA A 57 -3.76 14.03 18.44
C ALA A 57 -3.09 12.97 17.56
N ILE A 58 -2.62 13.37 16.38
CA ILE A 58 -1.91 12.52 15.42
C ILE A 58 -0.56 13.18 15.13
N ASP A 59 0.51 12.37 15.14
CA ASP A 59 1.80 12.77 14.59
C ASP A 59 1.77 12.62 13.08
N VAL A 60 1.80 13.76 12.37
CA VAL A 60 1.70 13.80 10.91
C VAL A 60 2.91 13.16 10.25
N ILE A 61 4.11 13.36 10.79
CA ILE A 61 5.35 12.86 10.20
C ILE A 61 5.41 11.34 10.37
N ALA A 62 5.17 10.84 11.58
CA ALA A 62 5.14 9.39 11.83
C ALA A 62 4.02 8.70 11.05
N THR A 63 2.87 9.37 10.90
CA THR A 63 1.76 8.89 10.07
C THR A 63 2.15 8.83 8.60
N ALA A 64 2.71 9.90 8.03
CA ALA A 64 3.15 9.94 6.63
C ALA A 64 4.22 8.88 6.33
N ALA A 65 5.18 8.69 7.24
CA ALA A 65 6.20 7.65 7.11
C ALA A 65 5.59 6.24 7.10
N ARG A 66 4.64 5.97 8.02
CA ARG A 66 3.93 4.69 8.07
C ARG A 66 3.07 4.45 6.83
N GLN A 67 2.37 5.48 6.36
CA GLN A 67 1.59 5.42 5.13
C GLN A 67 2.49 5.16 3.91
N THR A 68 3.65 5.81 3.84
CA THR A 68 4.64 5.61 2.78
C THR A 68 5.14 4.17 2.73
N TYR A 69 5.43 3.58 3.90
CA TYR A 69 5.82 2.17 3.98
C TYR A 69 4.76 1.24 3.37
N TRP A 70 3.49 1.42 3.75
CA TRP A 70 2.40 0.59 3.21
C TRP A 70 2.08 0.90 1.74
N ASN A 71 2.23 2.15 1.31
CA ASN A 71 2.15 2.54 -0.10
C ASN A 71 3.25 1.89 -0.94
N GLY A 72 4.45 1.69 -0.38
CA GLY A 72 5.51 0.93 -1.02
C GLY A 72 5.11 -0.53 -1.29
N TRP A 73 4.49 -1.19 -0.31
CA TRP A 73 3.94 -2.55 -0.50
C TRP A 73 2.80 -2.59 -1.51
N ALA A 74 1.91 -1.60 -1.49
CA ALA A 74 0.85 -1.48 -2.49
C ALA A 74 1.44 -1.35 -3.90
N ALA A 75 2.47 -0.51 -4.08
CA ALA A 75 3.15 -0.32 -5.35
C ALA A 75 3.87 -1.59 -5.83
N LEU A 76 4.54 -2.33 -4.94
CA LEU A 76 5.14 -3.64 -5.26
C LEU A 76 4.09 -4.64 -5.75
N THR A 77 2.93 -4.66 -5.08
CA THR A 77 1.83 -5.56 -5.46
C THR A 77 1.24 -5.15 -6.82
N ALA A 78 1.09 -3.86 -7.09
CA ALA A 78 0.68 -3.35 -8.40
C ALA A 78 1.70 -3.67 -9.50
N ALA A 79 2.99 -3.59 -9.20
CA ALA A 79 4.05 -3.98 -10.13
C ALA A 79 3.98 -5.48 -10.46
N ALA A 80 3.72 -6.34 -9.49
CA ALA A 80 3.51 -7.77 -9.73
C ALA A 80 2.30 -8.01 -10.66
N ALA A 81 1.20 -7.27 -10.49
CA ALA A 81 0.06 -7.34 -11.40
C ALA A 81 0.45 -6.97 -12.83
N ALA A 82 1.21 -5.89 -13.01
CA ALA A 82 1.69 -5.46 -14.32
C ALA A 82 2.61 -6.49 -14.99
N VAL A 83 3.50 -7.13 -14.22
CA VAL A 83 4.36 -8.22 -14.72
C VAL A 83 3.52 -9.42 -15.18
N CYS A 84 2.43 -9.75 -14.49
CA CYS A 84 1.52 -10.80 -14.95
C CYS A 84 0.77 -10.43 -16.24
N GLN A 85 0.49 -9.14 -16.46
CA GLN A 85 -0.21 -8.66 -17.65
C GLN A 85 0.70 -8.54 -18.88
N LEU A 86 1.99 -8.28 -18.68
CA LEU A 86 2.93 -8.01 -19.76
C LEU A 86 3.02 -9.16 -20.78
N PRO A 87 3.14 -10.44 -20.39
CA PRO A 87 3.12 -11.56 -21.35
C PRO A 87 1.77 -11.75 -22.04
N ILE A 88 0.65 -11.41 -21.37
CA ILE A 88 -0.70 -11.54 -21.96
C ILE A 88 -0.84 -10.62 -23.19
N ALA A 89 -0.19 -9.46 -23.17
CA ALA A 89 -0.23 -8.52 -24.29
C ALA A 89 0.52 -9.00 -25.56
N PHE A 90 1.42 -9.98 -25.43
CA PHE A 90 2.27 -10.47 -26.52
C PHE A 90 2.02 -11.93 -26.93
N LEU A 91 1.24 -12.68 -26.12
CA LEU A 91 0.77 -14.04 -26.42
C LEU A 91 -0.56 -13.99 -27.16
#